data_AF-A0A259PGD4-F1
#
_entry.id   AF-A0A259PGD4-F1
#
_cell.length_a   1.000
_cell.length_b   1.000
_cell.length_c   1.000
_cell.angle_alpha   90.00
_cell.angle_beta   90.00
_cell.angle_gamma   90.00
#
_symmetry.space_group_name_H-M   'P 1'
#
loop_
_entity.id
_entity.type
_entity.pdbx_description
1 polymer ?
#
loop_
_entity_poly.entity_id
_entity_poly.type
_entity_poly.pdbx_seq_one_letter_code
_entity_poly.pdbx_strand_id
1 'polypeptide(L)' 'MPRPRVGVMGGTFDPVHHGHLVAASEAAARFDLDEVI' A
#
# COMPACT_ATOMS: atom_id res chain seq x y z
N MET A 1 21.72 -7.69 2.13
CA MET A 1 20.44 -7.52 1.42
C MET A 1 19.89 -6.16 1.80
N PRO A 2 19.31 -5.37 0.87
CA PRO A 2 18.64 -4.13 1.23
C PRO A 2 17.48 -4.41 2.20
N ARG A 3 17.14 -3.42 3.02
CA ARG A 3 15.97 -3.52 3.92
C ARG A 3 14.70 -3.42 3.09
N PRO A 4 13.64 -4.20 3.39
CA PRO A 4 12.36 -4.06 2.71
C PRO A 4 11.78 -2.66 2.83
N ARG A 5 11.18 -2.17 1.76
CA ARG A 5 10.47 -0.90 1.67
C ARG A 5 8.99 -1.17 1.93
N VAL A 6 8.50 -0.73 3.09
CA VAL A 6 7.13 -0.99 3.54
C VAL A 6 6.33 0.31 3.47
N GLY A 7 5.20 0.27 2.77
CA GLY A 7 4.17 1.30 2.81
C GLY A 7 3.18 1.06 3.95
N VAL A 8 2.62 2.12 4.51
CA VAL A 8 1.55 2.04 5.52
C VAL A 8 0.32 2.72 4.95
N MET A 9 -0.74 1.96 4.70
CA MET A 9 -2.01 2.47 4.21
C MET A 9 -2.96 2.71 5.39
N GLY A 10 -2.89 3.91 5.97
CA GLY A 10 -3.78 4.30 7.06
C GLY A 10 -5.19 4.67 6.59
N GLY A 11 -6.21 4.12 7.24
CA GLY A 11 -7.61 4.49 7.04
C GLY A 11 -8.55 3.74 8.00
N THR A 12 -9.76 4.26 8.23
CA THR A 12 -10.79 3.57 9.03
C THR A 12 -11.31 2.31 8.33
N PHE A 13 -11.32 2.32 6.99
CA PHE A 13 -11.75 1.20 6.14
C PHE A 13 -13.10 0.56 6.50
N ASP A 14 -14.11 1.39 6.77
CA ASP A 14 -15.47 0.97 7.12
C ASP A 14 -16.49 1.35 6.02
N PRO A 15 -16.61 0.58 4.91
CA PRO A 15 -15.84 -0.61 4.56
C PRO A 15 -14.64 -0.31 3.64
N VAL A 16 -13.72 -1.28 3.54
CA VAL A 16 -12.75 -1.31 2.44
C VAL A 16 -13.46 -1.42 1.09
N HIS A 17 -12.88 -0.86 0.03
CA HIS A 17 -13.44 -0.88 -1.33
C HIS A 17 -12.31 -0.80 -2.36
N HIS A 18 -12.63 -1.00 -3.65
CA HIS A 18 -11.63 -1.05 -4.72
C HIS A 18 -10.74 0.19 -4.82
N GLY A 19 -11.25 1.39 -4.53
CA GLY A 19 -10.43 2.59 -4.47
C GLY A 19 -9.23 2.48 -3.50
N HIS A 20 -9.41 1.84 -2.33
CA HIS A 20 -8.31 1.62 -1.39
C HIS A 20 -7.28 0.65 -1.97
N LEU A 21 -7.74 -0.45 -2.57
CA LEU A 21 -6.87 -1.46 -3.16
C LEU A 21 -6.06 -0.91 -4.34
N VAL A 22 -6.69 -0.09 -5.18
CA VAL A 22 -6.02 0.60 -6.30
C VAL A 22 -4.98 1.58 -5.75
N ALA A 23 -5.31 2.39 -4.73
CA ALA A 23 -4.34 3.31 -4.15
C ALA A 23 -3.14 2.59 -3.51
N ALA A 24 -3.33 1.47 -2.81
CA ALA A 24 -2.24 0.64 -2.31
C ALA A 24 -1.36 0.10 -3.44
N SER A 25 -1.97 -0.44 -4.50
CA SER A 25 -1.26 -1.00 -5.66
C SER A 25 -0.46 0.05 -6.42
N GLU A 26 -1.05 1.22 -6.67
CA GLU A 26 -0.39 2.33 -7.35
C GLU A 26 0.77 2.89 -6.53
N ALA A 27 0.60 3.02 -5.21
CA ALA A 27 1.68 3.42 -4.31
C ALA A 27 2.82 2.39 -4.29
N ALA A 28 2.50 1.09 -4.21
CA ALA A 28 3.50 0.03 -4.25
C ALA A 28 4.33 0.07 -5.54
N ALA A 29 3.68 0.18 -6.70
CA ALA A 29 4.35 0.26 -8.00
C ALA A 29 5.17 1.55 -8.15
N ARG A 30 4.63 2.70 -7.75
CA ARG A 30 5.29 4.01 -7.90
C ARG A 30 6.53 4.17 -7.03
N PHE A 31 6.52 3.57 -5.84
CA PHE A 31 7.59 3.70 -4.86
C PHE A 31 8.45 2.45 -4.73
N ASP A 32 8.26 1.43 -5.56
CA ASP A 32 9.02 0.17 -5.53
C ASP A 32 9.00 -0.43 -4.12
N LEU A 33 7.79 -0.56 -3.56
CA LEU A 33 7.57 -1.13 -2.22
C LEU A 33 7.50 -2.64 -2.29
N ASP A 34 8.12 -3.30 -1.31
CA ASP A 34 8.05 -4.74 -1.15
C ASP A 34 6.72 -5.18 -0.52
N GLU A 35 6.10 -4.31 0.29
CA GLU A 35 4.86 -4.59 1.03
C GLU A 35 4.08 -3.30 1.34
N VAL A 36 2.76 -3.42 1.47
CA VAL A 36 1.87 -2.38 2.02
C VAL A 36 1.07 -2.99 3.18
N ILE A 37 1.13 -2.36 4.35
CA ILE A 37 0.42 -2.76 5.58
C ILE A 37 -0.79 -1.85 5.81
#